data_AF-W6NGK1-F1
#
_entry.id   AF-W6NGK1-F1
#
_cell.length_a   1.000
_cell.length_b   1.000
_cell.length_c   1.000
_cell.angle_alpha   90.00
_cell.angle_beta   90.00
_cell.angle_gamma   90.00
#
_symmetry.space_group_name_H-M   'P 1'
#
loop_
_entity.id
_entity.type
_entity.pdbx_description
1 polymer ?
#
loop_
_entity_poly.entity_id
_entity_poly.type
_entity_poly.pdbx_seq_one_letter_code
_entity_poly.pdbx_strand_id
1 'polypeptide(L)'
;HEELVDFQAHLKLDTPLASFLSLATNIGNGVMSKNGRQYGYCDEIAVAIAINEKAIAKKTKDLRLGVELSGQMTRGQVVVDWCSVMYGRDGSLTDYVAAHPVDRVRSVIHVIVDYNVETLDEWMHNTVLGKEGPW
;
A
#
# COMPACT_ATOMS: atom_id res chain seq x y z
N HIS A 1 -1.86 9.56 6.85
CA HIS A 1 -2.00 9.90 5.42
C HIS A 1 -3.09 10.94 5.17
N GLU A 2 -4.33 10.79 5.68
CA GLU A 2 -5.40 11.81 5.52
C GLU A 2 -5.06 13.20 6.11
N GLU A 3 -4.14 13.27 7.08
CA GLU A 3 -3.62 14.53 7.62
C GLU A 3 -2.53 15.18 6.75
N LEU A 4 -1.95 14.42 5.80
CA LEU A 4 -0.82 14.86 4.99
C LEU A 4 -1.25 15.40 3.61
N VAL A 5 -2.37 14.89 3.07
CA VAL A 5 -2.83 15.24 1.72
C VAL A 5 -4.37 15.41 1.68
N ASP A 6 -4.85 16.27 0.77
CA ASP A 6 -6.27 16.32 0.35
C ASP A 6 -6.44 15.39 -0.85
N PHE A 7 -6.98 14.19 -0.62
CA PHE A 7 -7.19 13.17 -1.66
C PHE A 7 -8.18 13.59 -2.75
N GLN A 8 -8.87 14.74 -2.58
CA GLN A 8 -9.77 15.29 -3.59
C GLN A 8 -9.21 16.51 -4.31
N ALA A 9 -8.01 17.00 -3.94
CA ALA A 9 -7.45 18.21 -4.54
C ALA A 9 -7.24 18.06 -6.05
N HIS A 10 -6.65 16.94 -6.49
CA HIS A 10 -6.42 16.66 -7.91
C HIS A 10 -7.72 16.50 -8.71
N LEU A 11 -8.85 16.17 -8.06
CA LEU A 11 -10.17 16.04 -8.70
C LEU A 11 -10.85 17.38 -8.98
N LYS A 12 -10.37 18.46 -8.35
CA LYS A 12 -10.91 19.83 -8.48
C LYS A 12 -10.20 20.64 -9.57
N LEU A 13 -9.27 20.02 -10.29
CA LEU A 13 -8.54 20.66 -11.39
C LEU A 13 -9.42 20.73 -12.64
N ASP A 14 -9.31 21.82 -13.39
CA ASP A 14 -10.13 22.09 -14.57
C ASP A 14 -9.60 21.34 -15.81
N THR A 15 -9.60 20.01 -15.74
CA THR A 15 -9.22 19.13 -16.85
C THR A 15 -10.27 18.05 -17.11
N PRO A 16 -10.37 17.54 -18.35
CA PRO A 16 -11.32 16.46 -18.67
C PRO A 16 -11.08 15.20 -17.84
N LEU A 17 -9.80 14.87 -17.56
CA LEU A 17 -9.45 13.70 -16.77
C LEU A 17 -9.81 13.87 -15.29
N ALA A 18 -9.53 15.04 -14.69
CA ALA A 18 -9.96 15.34 -13.32
C ALA A 18 -11.48 15.26 -13.18
N SER A 19 -12.22 15.80 -14.14
CA SER A 19 -13.70 15.71 -14.19
C SER A 19 -14.18 14.26 -14.27
N PHE A 20 -13.55 13.44 -15.11
CA PHE A 20 -13.87 12.02 -15.22
C PHE A 20 -13.60 11.26 -13.90
N LEU A 21 -12.45 11.46 -13.27
CA LEU A 21 -12.10 10.79 -12.02
C LEU A 21 -12.98 11.27 -10.85
N SER A 22 -13.36 12.54 -10.84
CA SER A 22 -14.32 13.10 -9.89
C SER A 22 -15.66 12.40 -9.99
N LEU A 23 -16.14 12.17 -11.22
CA LEU A 23 -17.35 11.38 -11.47
C LEU A 23 -17.18 9.92 -11.04
N ALA A 24 -16.06 9.27 -11.39
CA ALA A 24 -15.83 7.86 -11.10
C ALA A 24 -15.74 7.55 -9.60
N THR A 25 -15.22 8.50 -8.81
CA THR A 25 -15.01 8.33 -7.36
C THR A 25 -16.13 8.93 -6.50
N ASN A 26 -17.14 9.56 -7.10
CA ASN A 26 -18.15 10.34 -6.38
C ASN A 26 -18.92 9.54 -5.32
N ILE A 27 -19.30 8.29 -5.60
CA ILE A 27 -20.03 7.43 -4.67
C ILE A 27 -19.14 7.07 -3.48
N GLY A 28 -17.89 6.67 -3.73
CA GLY A 28 -16.92 6.34 -2.68
C GLY A 28 -16.65 7.53 -1.77
N ASN A 29 -16.40 8.70 -2.36
CA ASN A 29 -16.27 9.97 -1.65
C ASN A 29 -17.50 10.31 -0.80
N GLY A 30 -18.70 10.12 -1.36
CA GLY A 30 -19.97 10.36 -0.66
C GLY A 30 -20.20 9.42 0.52
N VAL A 31 -19.73 8.17 0.45
CA VAL A 31 -19.84 7.21 1.56
C VAL A 31 -18.80 7.53 2.65
N MET A 32 -17.56 7.80 2.28
CA MET A 32 -16.48 8.07 3.25
C MET A 32 -16.68 9.39 4.00
N SER A 33 -17.14 10.44 3.29
CA SER A 33 -17.41 11.75 3.91
C SER A 33 -18.50 11.68 4.99
N LYS A 34 -19.52 10.82 4.83
CA LYS A 34 -20.54 10.58 5.88
C LYS A 34 -19.96 10.02 7.17
N ASN A 35 -18.81 9.34 7.08
CA ASN A 35 -18.08 8.81 8.22
C ASN A 35 -16.97 9.75 8.70
N GLY A 36 -16.89 10.98 8.20
CA GLY A 36 -15.87 11.95 8.56
C GLY A 36 -14.47 11.61 8.04
N ARG A 37 -14.39 10.88 6.91
CA ARG A 37 -13.12 10.41 6.33
C ARG A 37 -12.97 10.81 4.87
N GLN A 38 -11.73 10.88 4.40
CA GLN A 38 -11.43 11.00 2.97
C GLN A 38 -11.40 9.62 2.30
N TYR A 39 -11.73 9.56 1.00
CA TYR A 39 -11.56 8.35 0.20
C TYR A 39 -10.12 8.31 -0.33
N GLY A 40 -9.25 7.63 0.39
CA GLY A 40 -7.82 7.56 0.08
C GLY A 40 -7.48 6.59 -1.06
N TYR A 41 -6.27 6.74 -1.59
CA TYR A 41 -5.70 5.86 -2.61
C TYR A 41 -5.52 4.43 -2.11
N CYS A 42 -5.72 3.45 -2.98
CA CYS A 42 -5.52 2.02 -2.71
C CYS A 42 -4.81 1.34 -3.87
N ASP A 43 -5.51 1.07 -4.97
CA ASP A 43 -4.94 0.41 -6.15
C ASP A 43 -3.89 1.30 -6.84
N GLU A 44 -4.04 2.62 -6.73
CA GLU A 44 -3.08 3.60 -7.23
C GLU A 44 -1.70 3.43 -6.58
N ILE A 45 -1.66 3.01 -5.32
CA ILE A 45 -0.40 2.74 -4.60
C ILE A 45 0.33 1.57 -5.26
N ALA A 46 -0.39 0.49 -5.60
CA ALA A 46 0.19 -0.69 -6.24
C ALA A 46 0.74 -0.36 -7.64
N VAL A 47 0.00 0.44 -8.41
CA VAL A 47 0.45 0.92 -9.73
C VAL A 47 1.70 1.80 -9.57
N ALA A 48 1.72 2.70 -8.59
CA ALA A 48 2.83 3.59 -8.36
C ALA A 48 4.11 2.85 -7.92
N ILE A 49 3.96 1.83 -7.05
CA ILE A 49 5.06 0.93 -6.69
C ILE A 49 5.63 0.21 -7.92
N ALA A 50 4.77 -0.25 -8.83
CA ALA A 50 5.21 -0.93 -10.05
C ALA A 50 5.96 0.01 -11.00
N ILE A 51 5.64 1.30 -11.01
CA ILE A 51 6.36 2.33 -11.79
C ILE A 51 7.72 2.63 -11.16
N ASN A 52 7.75 2.99 -9.87
CA ASN A 52 8.97 3.32 -9.16
C ASN A 52 8.84 3.05 -7.66
N GLU A 53 9.12 1.80 -7.28
CA GLU A 53 9.10 1.36 -5.89
C GLU A 53 10.00 2.21 -5.00
N LYS A 54 11.18 2.62 -5.45
CA LYS A 54 12.13 3.40 -4.62
C LYS A 54 11.58 4.77 -4.22
N ALA A 55 10.76 5.38 -5.06
CA ALA A 55 10.13 6.67 -4.76
C ALA A 55 8.94 6.53 -3.81
N ILE A 56 8.22 5.41 -3.92
CA ILE A 56 6.94 5.20 -3.23
C ILE A 56 7.09 4.40 -1.94
N ALA A 57 7.85 3.31 -1.92
CA ALA A 57 7.99 2.46 -0.73
C ALA A 57 8.94 3.11 0.29
N LYS A 58 8.39 3.60 1.41
CA LYS A 58 9.17 4.15 2.53
C LYS A 58 9.76 3.05 3.40
N LYS A 59 9.00 1.96 3.59
CA LYS A 59 9.41 0.83 4.41
C LYS A 59 8.88 -0.46 3.83
N THR A 60 9.76 -1.46 3.77
CA THR A 60 9.42 -2.79 3.26
C THR A 60 9.88 -3.87 4.22
N LYS A 61 9.31 -5.06 4.08
CA LYS A 61 9.68 -6.26 4.84
C LYS A 61 9.57 -7.49 3.96
N ASP A 62 10.56 -8.35 4.04
CA ASP A 62 10.53 -9.67 3.44
C ASP A 62 10.01 -10.67 4.46
N LEU A 63 8.83 -11.23 4.21
CA LEU A 63 8.12 -12.09 5.14
C LEU A 63 7.79 -13.44 4.51
N ARG A 64 7.85 -14.52 5.31
CA ARG A 64 7.31 -15.82 4.88
C ARG A 64 5.82 -15.85 5.16
N LEU A 65 5.03 -15.92 4.09
CA LEU A 65 3.57 -15.81 4.14
C LEU A 65 2.90 -17.09 3.65
N GLY A 66 1.69 -17.32 4.15
CA GLY A 66 0.71 -18.25 3.60
C GLY A 66 -0.70 -17.66 3.67
N VAL A 67 -1.69 -18.39 3.17
CA VAL A 67 -3.10 -18.00 3.23
C VAL A 67 -3.88 -19.10 3.94
N GLU A 68 -4.66 -18.73 4.95
CA GLU A 68 -5.55 -19.66 5.64
C GLU A 68 -6.78 -19.97 4.78
N LEU A 69 -7.11 -21.26 4.60
CA LEU A 69 -8.16 -21.70 3.68
C LEU A 69 -9.33 -22.42 4.36
N SER A 70 -9.14 -22.91 5.58
CA SER A 70 -10.04 -23.85 6.25
C SER A 70 -10.62 -23.31 7.56
N GLY A 71 -9.97 -22.34 8.19
CA GLY A 71 -10.47 -21.72 9.42
C GLY A 71 -11.82 -21.02 9.22
N GLN A 72 -12.80 -21.27 10.10
CA GLN A 72 -14.13 -20.68 9.99
C GLN A 72 -14.12 -19.15 10.12
N MET A 73 -13.25 -18.62 10.97
CA MET A 73 -13.16 -17.17 11.26
C MET A 73 -11.99 -16.48 10.55
N THR A 74 -11.08 -17.25 9.95
CA THR A 74 -9.78 -16.77 9.45
C THR A 74 -9.52 -17.13 7.98
N ARG A 75 -10.47 -17.77 7.31
CA ARG A 75 -10.36 -18.07 5.87
C ARG A 75 -10.13 -16.79 5.06
N GLY A 76 -9.10 -16.80 4.23
CA GLY A 76 -8.65 -15.68 3.41
C GLY A 76 -7.63 -14.76 4.09
N GLN A 77 -7.37 -14.94 5.39
CA GLN A 77 -6.36 -14.15 6.09
C GLN A 77 -4.94 -14.60 5.69
N VAL A 78 -4.06 -13.62 5.52
CA VAL A 78 -2.62 -13.85 5.37
C VAL A 78 -2.04 -14.28 6.73
N VAL A 79 -1.30 -15.38 6.73
CA VAL A 79 -0.61 -15.92 7.92
C VAL A 79 0.89 -15.71 7.76
N VAL A 80 1.50 -15.04 8.73
CA VAL A 80 2.93 -14.73 8.75
C VAL A 80 3.64 -15.68 9.71
N ASP A 81 4.76 -16.26 9.28
CA ASP A 81 5.68 -16.94 10.20
C ASP A 81 6.59 -15.93 10.91
N TRP A 82 6.26 -15.60 12.16
CA TRP A 82 7.05 -14.72 13.01
C TRP A 82 8.19 -15.45 13.74
N CYS A 83 8.19 -16.78 13.77
CA CYS A 83 9.19 -17.57 14.50
C CYS A 83 10.51 -17.66 13.75
N SER A 84 10.50 -17.50 12.42
CA SER A 84 11.72 -17.49 11.60
C SER A 84 12.34 -16.10 11.38
N VAL A 85 11.79 -15.05 12.00
CA VAL A 85 12.20 -13.65 11.79
C VAL A 85 12.48 -12.98 13.14
N MET A 86 13.74 -13.06 13.63
CA MET A 86 14.22 -12.22 14.74
C MET A 86 14.96 -11.01 14.16
N TYR A 87 14.32 -9.84 14.16
CA TYR A 87 15.02 -8.58 13.93
C TYR A 87 15.74 -8.19 15.23
N GLY A 88 17.06 -8.06 15.16
CA GLY A 88 17.87 -7.44 16.20
C GLY A 88 17.42 -5.99 16.46
N ARG A 89 17.76 -5.43 17.62
CA ARG A 89 17.44 -4.02 17.97
C ARG A 89 18.01 -3.00 16.97
N ASP A 90 18.98 -3.42 16.18
CA ASP A 90 19.67 -2.66 15.12
C ASP A 90 19.10 -2.92 13.71
N GLY A 91 18.05 -3.76 13.59
CA GLY A 91 17.47 -4.16 12.30
C GLY A 91 18.21 -5.30 11.61
N SER A 92 19.27 -5.87 12.21
CA SER A 92 19.97 -7.03 11.64
C SER A 92 19.12 -8.31 11.77
N LEU A 93 19.17 -9.16 10.74
CA LEU A 93 18.60 -10.52 10.81
C LEU A 93 19.55 -11.37 11.65
N THR A 94 19.09 -11.84 12.81
CA THR A 94 19.81 -12.86 13.56
C THR A 94 19.16 -14.21 13.33
N ASP A 95 19.94 -15.20 12.91
CA ASP A 95 19.45 -16.56 12.70
C ASP A 95 19.03 -17.17 14.04
N TYR A 96 17.74 -17.19 14.32
CA TYR A 96 17.21 -18.00 15.40
C TYR A 96 17.25 -19.47 14.97
N VAL A 97 18.10 -20.26 15.63
CA VAL A 97 18.03 -21.72 15.55
C VAL A 97 16.78 -22.14 16.31
N ALA A 98 15.64 -22.17 15.61
CA ALA A 98 14.41 -22.69 16.18
C ALA A 98 14.63 -24.13 16.65
N ALA A 99 14.17 -24.44 17.87
CA ALA A 99 14.20 -25.81 18.41
C ALA A 99 13.38 -26.81 17.56
N HIS A 100 12.58 -26.32 16.62
CA HIS A 100 11.78 -27.10 15.68
C HIS A 100 12.06 -26.63 14.24
N PRO A 101 11.99 -27.54 13.25
CA PRO A 101 12.26 -27.19 11.86
C PRO A 101 11.32 -26.08 11.39
N VAL A 102 11.90 -24.95 11.02
CA VAL A 102 11.20 -23.85 10.36
C VAL A 102 10.70 -24.33 9.01
N ASP A 103 9.43 -24.07 8.70
CA ASP A 103 8.87 -24.31 7.37
C ASP A 103 9.57 -23.40 6.34
N ARG A 104 10.60 -23.95 5.68
CA ARG A 104 11.36 -23.28 4.62
C ARG A 104 10.70 -23.40 3.24
N VAL A 105 9.55 -24.07 3.13
CA VAL A 105 8.88 -24.30 1.85
C VAL A 105 8.10 -23.06 1.41
N ARG A 106 7.67 -22.23 2.36
CA ARG A 106 6.92 -21.00 2.06
C ARG A 106 7.79 -19.96 1.40
N SER A 107 7.27 -19.37 0.33
CA SER A 107 7.91 -18.28 -0.39
C SER A 107 8.07 -17.05 0.52
N VAL A 108 9.25 -16.44 0.42
CA VAL A 108 9.47 -15.09 0.95
C VAL A 108 8.76 -14.11 0.02
N ILE A 109 7.89 -13.28 0.58
CA ILE A 109 7.13 -12.25 -0.12
C ILE A 109 7.61 -10.89 0.33
N HIS A 110 7.85 -10.01 -0.64
CA HIS A 110 8.19 -8.62 -0.42
C HIS A 110 6.92 -7.82 -0.09
N VAL A 111 6.86 -7.23 1.10
CA VAL A 111 5.68 -6.52 1.61
C VAL A 111 6.01 -5.05 1.82
N ILE A 112 5.22 -4.17 1.21
CA ILE A 112 5.29 -2.72 1.45
C ILE A 112 4.52 -2.42 2.74
N VAL A 113 5.22 -1.86 3.73
CA VAL A 113 4.70 -1.56 5.08
C VAL A 113 4.33 -0.09 5.23
N ASP A 114 5.05 0.80 4.56
CA ASP A 114 4.78 2.23 4.54
C ASP A 114 5.10 2.80 3.15
N TYR A 115 4.34 3.81 2.74
CA TYR A 115 4.43 4.41 1.42
C TYR A 115 4.39 5.95 1.45
N ASN A 116 4.95 6.56 0.41
CA ASN A 116 5.06 8.00 0.28
C ASN A 116 3.81 8.59 -0.38
N VAL A 117 2.80 8.89 0.46
CA VAL A 117 1.53 9.44 -0.02
C VAL A 117 1.66 10.82 -0.67
N GLU A 118 2.60 11.66 -0.24
CA GLU A 118 2.79 13.01 -0.80
C GLU A 118 3.33 12.92 -2.23
N THR A 119 4.31 12.05 -2.47
CA THR A 119 4.83 11.77 -3.82
C THR A 119 3.74 11.17 -4.70
N LEU A 120 2.98 10.18 -4.19
CA LEU A 120 1.85 9.64 -4.95
C LEU A 120 0.80 10.71 -5.28
N ASP A 121 0.46 11.57 -4.33
CA ASP A 121 -0.50 12.64 -4.56
C ASP A 121 -0.01 13.66 -5.59
N GLU A 122 1.28 14.00 -5.58
CA GLU A 122 1.91 14.80 -6.64
C GLU A 122 1.76 14.14 -8.01
N TRP A 123 1.91 12.81 -8.10
CA TRP A 123 1.74 12.06 -9.34
C TRP A 123 0.30 12.10 -9.85
N MET A 124 -0.67 12.02 -8.93
CA MET A 124 -2.08 12.14 -9.28
C MET A 124 -2.38 13.52 -9.86
N HIS A 125 -1.85 14.60 -9.25
CA HIS A 125 -1.96 15.96 -9.78
C HIS A 125 -1.28 16.10 -11.15
N ASN A 126 -0.05 15.60 -11.30
CA ASN A 126 0.68 15.69 -12.57
C ASN A 126 -0.02 14.92 -13.70
N THR A 127 -0.63 13.78 -13.38
CA THR A 127 -1.39 12.95 -14.32
C THR A 127 -2.62 13.69 -14.86
N VAL A 128 -3.43 14.28 -13.98
CA VAL A 128 -4.62 15.03 -14.44
C VAL A 128 -4.27 16.33 -15.15
N LEU A 129 -3.08 16.90 -14.88
CA LEU A 129 -2.53 18.06 -15.61
C LEU A 129 -1.87 17.70 -16.94
N GLY A 130 -1.71 16.40 -17.25
CA GLY A 130 -1.10 15.95 -18.51
C GLY A 130 0.37 16.34 -18.67
N LYS A 131 1.14 16.37 -17.58
CA LYS A 131 2.61 16.56 -17.67
C LYS A 131 3.26 15.35 -18.38
N GLU A 132 4.59 15.34 -18.58
CA GLU A 132 5.38 14.18 -19.11
C GLU A 132 6.13 13.36 -18.04
N GLY A 133 5.84 12.06 -17.90
CA GLY A 133 6.34 11.21 -16.81
C GLY A 133 7.86 10.99 -16.83
N PRO A 134 8.46 10.33 -15.82
CA PRO A 134 7.87 9.46 -14.79
C PRO A 134 8.08 10.11 -13.42
N TRP A 135 7.21 11.05 -13.06
CA TRP A 135 7.15 11.46 -11.66
C TRP A 135 6.93 10.19 -10.84
#